data_AF-A0A806TPZ7-F1
#
_entry.id   AF-A0A806TPZ7-F1
#
_cell.length_a   1.000
_cell.length_b   1.000
_cell.length_c   1.000
_cell.angle_alpha   90.00
_cell.angle_beta   90.00
_cell.angle_gamma   90.00
#
_symmetry.space_group_name_H-M   'P 1'
#
loop_
_entity.id
_entity.type
_entity.pdbx_description
1 polymer ?
#
loop_
_entity_poly.entity_id
_entity_poly.type
_entity_poly.pdbx_seq_one_letter_code
_entity_poly.pdbx_strand_id
1 'polypeptide(L)' 'MRVNNSGNLSVTYFRAYFHLVMNTQGMNYKEAQSLIFQRFFHQDPTLRGETTYSNFKKAAESFEL' A
#
# COMPACT_ATOMS: atom_id res chain seq x y z
N MET A 1 -11.25 -12.80 -11.24
CA MET A 1 -9.80 -12.91 -11.49
C MET A 1 -9.10 -13.10 -10.15
N ARG A 2 -8.68 -14.32 -9.79
CA ARG A 2 -7.93 -14.60 -8.54
C ARG A 2 -6.47 -14.37 -8.86
N VAL A 3 -5.91 -13.25 -8.42
CA VAL A 3 -4.47 -12.95 -8.61
C VAL A 3 -3.70 -13.85 -7.67
N ASN A 4 -3.38 -15.05 -8.16
CA ASN A 4 -2.49 -16.00 -7.53
C ASN A 4 -1.07 -15.62 -7.94
N ASN A 5 -0.49 -14.61 -7.28
CA ASN A 5 0.95 -14.37 -7.32
C ASN A 5 1.45 -14.24 -5.89
N SER A 6 1.84 -15.40 -5.36
CA SER A 6 2.44 -15.60 -4.05
C SER A 6 3.57 -14.63 -3.77
N GLY A 7 3.47 -13.94 -2.63
CA GLY A 7 4.62 -13.51 -1.84
C GLY A 7 4.56 -12.06 -1.43
N ASN A 8 5.00 -11.16 -2.31
CA ASN A 8 5.35 -9.80 -1.90
C ASN A 8 4.88 -8.75 -2.89
N LEU A 9 4.04 -7.81 -2.45
CA LEU A 9 3.69 -6.65 -3.26
C LEU A 9 4.89 -5.71 -3.36
N SER A 10 5.25 -5.34 -4.59
CA SER A 10 6.38 -4.45 -4.86
C SER A 10 6.07 -2.98 -4.55
N VAL A 11 7.10 -2.17 -4.33
CA VAL A 11 6.99 -0.71 -4.11
C VAL A 11 6.22 -0.02 -5.24
N THR A 12 6.48 -0.42 -6.48
CA THR A 12 5.84 0.11 -7.69
C THR A 12 4.33 -0.13 -7.70
N TYR A 13 3.89 -1.29 -7.24
CA TYR A 13 2.46 -1.60 -7.10
C TYR A 13 1.80 -0.67 -6.09
N PHE A 14 2.42 -0.50 -4.91
CA PHE A 14 1.88 0.39 -3.89
C PHE A 14 1.81 1.84 -4.38
N ARG A 15 2.84 2.34 -5.07
CA ARG A 15 2.80 3.69 -5.67
C ARG A 15 1.62 3.86 -6.63
N ALA A 16 1.40 2.92 -7.55
CA ALA A 16 0.26 2.97 -8.46
C ALA A 16 -1.09 2.92 -7.70
N TYR A 17 -1.16 2.10 -6.63
CA TYR A 17 -2.36 2.01 -5.80
C TYR A 17 -2.62 3.29 -5.00
N PHE A 18 -1.57 3.93 -4.46
CA PHE A 18 -1.64 5.24 -3.82
C PHE A 18 -2.21 6.29 -4.78
N HIS A 19 -1.66 6.40 -5.99
CA HIS A 19 -2.18 7.32 -7.00
C HIS A 19 -3.65 7.04 -7.34
N LEU A 20 -4.02 5.76 -7.52
CA LEU A 20 -5.40 5.38 -7.79
C LEU A 20 -6.32 5.79 -6.64
N VAL A 21 -5.95 5.46 -5.40
CA VAL A 21 -6.75 5.75 -4.21
C VAL A 21 -6.88 7.26 -3.97
N MET A 22 -5.79 8.01 -4.07
CA MET A 22 -5.79 9.47 -3.90
C MET A 22 -6.63 10.16 -4.98
N ASN A 23 -6.53 9.71 -6.23
CA ASN A 23 -7.29 10.28 -7.34
C ASN A 23 -8.79 9.91 -7.25
N THR A 24 -9.10 8.65 -6.96
CA THR A 24 -10.50 8.18 -6.88
C THR A 24 -11.27 8.70 -5.68
N GLN A 25 -10.62 8.85 -4.53
CA GLN A 25 -11.26 9.32 -3.30
C GLN A 25 -10.98 10.79 -2.99
N GLY A 26 -10.16 11.48 -3.81
CA GLY A 26 -9.82 12.89 -3.61
C GLY A 26 -9.15 13.18 -2.27
N MET A 27 -8.42 12.21 -1.72
CA MET A 27 -7.88 12.27 -0.37
C MET A 27 -6.35 12.39 -0.35
N ASN A 28 -5.83 12.97 0.72
CA ASN A 28 -4.40 13.21 0.88
C ASN A 28 -3.63 11.91 1.13
N TYR A 29 -2.31 11.96 0.91
CA TYR A 29 -1.44 10.79 1.01
C TYR A 29 -1.52 10.12 2.41
N LYS A 30 -1.69 10.90 3.49
CA LYS A 30 -1.86 10.38 4.86
C LYS A 30 -3.12 9.53 5.02
N GLU A 31 -4.24 9.99 4.46
CA GLU A 31 -5.49 9.23 4.49
C GLU A 31 -5.39 7.99 3.62
N ALA A 32 -4.77 8.12 2.44
CA ALA A 32 -4.44 6.99 1.58
C ALA A 32 -3.57 5.97 2.29
N GLN A 33 -2.56 6.39 3.02
CA GLN A 33 -1.68 5.49 3.76
C GLN A 33 -2.47 4.69 4.79
N SER A 34 -3.30 5.35 5.61
CA SER A 34 -4.09 4.68 6.64
C SER A 34 -5.10 3.69 6.02
N LEU A 35 -5.80 4.09 4.96
CA LEU A 35 -6.78 3.27 4.28
C LEU A 35 -6.15 2.07 3.56
N ILE A 36 -5.01 2.28 2.89
CA ILE A 36 -4.26 1.20 2.24
C ILE A 36 -3.71 0.25 3.28
N PHE A 37 -3.18 0.77 4.40
CA PHE A 37 -2.72 -0.05 5.52
C PHE A 37 -3.84 -0.94 6.06
N GLN A 38 -5.02 -0.36 6.33
CA GLN A 38 -6.18 -1.12 6.78
C GLN A 38 -6.64 -2.16 5.74
N ARG A 39 -6.66 -1.84 4.44
CA ARG A 39 -7.09 -2.76 3.37
C ARG A 39 -6.13 -3.92 3.14
N PHE A 40 -4.82 -3.67 3.20
CA PHE A 40 -3.81 -4.66 2.83
C PHE A 40 -3.30 -5.48 4.01
N PHE A 41 -3.26 -4.87 5.19
CA PHE A 41 -2.70 -5.48 6.39
C PHE A 41 -3.78 -5.81 7.40
N HIS A 42 -5.04 -5.35 7.23
CA HIS A 42 -6.09 -5.53 8.25
C HIS A 42 -5.65 -5.07 9.65
N GLN A 43 -4.85 -3.99 9.69
CA GLN A 43 -4.16 -3.47 10.88
C GLN A 43 -3.03 -4.36 11.44
N ASP A 44 -2.73 -5.49 10.79
CA ASP A 44 -1.69 -6.41 11.21
C ASP A 44 -0.52 -6.46 10.20
N PRO A 45 0.62 -5.84 10.52
CA PRO A 45 1.77 -5.80 9.61
C PRO A 45 2.43 -7.17 9.39
N THR A 46 2.11 -8.19 10.20
CA THR A 46 2.68 -9.54 10.10
C THR A 46 1.93 -10.41 9.08
N LEU A 47 0.70 -10.03 8.73
CA LEU A 47 -0.24 -10.82 7.92
C LEU A 47 0.22 -11.03 6.46
N ARG A 48 1.06 -10.13 5.94
CA ARG A 48 1.61 -10.20 4.57
C ARG A 48 3.13 -10.30 4.48
N GLY A 49 3.79 -10.51 5.62
CA GLY A 49 5.25 -10.58 5.71
C GLY A 49 5.95 -9.22 5.67
N GLU A 50 7.10 -9.14 6.32
CA GLU A 50 7.89 -7.91 6.49
C GLU A 50 8.28 -7.25 5.17
N THR A 51 8.53 -8.04 4.12
CA THR A 51 8.91 -7.52 2.80
C THR A 51 7.80 -6.67 2.19
N THR A 52 6.54 -7.12 2.29
CA THR A 52 5.37 -6.37 1.79
C THR A 52 5.20 -5.07 2.57
N TYR A 53 5.35 -5.12 3.90
CA TYR A 53 5.24 -3.92 4.74
C TYR A 53 6.36 -2.91 4.49
N SER A 54 7.60 -3.40 4.31
CA SER A 54 8.74 -2.56 3.96
C SER A 54 8.54 -1.89 2.59
N ASN A 55 7.99 -2.62 1.62
CA ASN A 55 7.67 -2.06 0.30
C ASN A 55 6.55 -1.01 0.36
N PHE A 56 5.54 -1.23 1.21
CA PHE A 56 4.48 -0.24 1.47
C PHE A 56 5.05 1.04 2.09
N LYS A 57 5.92 0.95 3.10
CA LYS A 57 6.58 2.11 3.71
C LYS A 57 7.41 2.90 2.69
N LYS A 58 8.25 2.22 1.91
CA LYS A 58 9.05 2.86 0.84
C LYS A 58 8.18 3.61 -0.17
N ALA A 59 7.02 3.04 -0.51
CA ALA A 59 6.07 3.71 -1.39
C ALA A 59 5.48 4.96 -0.72
N ALA A 60 5.07 4.88 0.55
CA ALA A 60 4.51 5.99 1.30
C ALA A 60 5.52 7.13 1.52
N GLU A 61 6.78 6.83 1.87
CA GLU A 61 7.86 7.82 2.01
C GLU A 61 8.08 8.63 0.72
N SER A 62 7.82 8.05 -0.45
CA SER A 62 7.93 8.77 -1.72
C SER A 62 6.92 9.91 -1.89
N PHE A 63 5.86 9.95 -1.07
CA PHE A 63 4.81 10.97 -1.10
C PHE A 63 4.89 11.95 0.07
N GLU A 64 5.81 11.74 1.01
CA GLU A 64 6.03 12.63 2.15
C GLU A 64 7.04 13.77 1.85
N LEU A 65 7.70 13.72 0.69
CA LEU A 65 8.55 14.78 0.12
C LEU A 65 7.74 15.81 -0.67
#